data_AF-A0A402CNH4-F1
#
_entry.id   AF-A0A402CNH4-F1
#
_cell.length_a   1.000
_cell.length_b   1.000
_cell.length_c   1.000
_cell.angle_alpha   90.00
_cell.angle_beta   90.00
_cell.angle_gamma   90.00
#
_symmetry.space_group_name_H-M   'P 1'
#
loop_
_entity.id
_entity.type
_entity.pdbx_description
1 polymer ?
#
loop_
_entity_poly.entity_id
_entity_poly.type
_entity_poly.pdbx_seq_one_letter_code
_entity_poly.pdbx_strand_id
1 'polypeptide(L)'
;MVLVMDNLNTHGIGSLYEAFEPAEAFALAQRLEIHHTPKHGSWLNVAEIELSVLTRQCLDRRIEDLETLGAELAAWQRQTNADQRQVQWHFTTDDARIKLRHLYPNT
;
A
#
# COMPACT_ATOMS: atom_id res chain seq x y z
N MET A 1 8.09 -8.64 10.57
CA MET A 1 6.83 -7.96 10.20
C MET A 1 6.66 -8.13 8.71
N VAL A 2 5.50 -8.61 8.26
CA VAL A 2 5.21 -8.69 6.83
C VAL A 2 4.80 -7.31 6.34
N LEU A 3 5.48 -6.82 5.31
CA LEU A 3 5.17 -5.57 4.63
C LEU A 3 4.75 -5.89 3.19
N VAL A 4 3.52 -5.54 2.84
CA VAL A 4 3.00 -5.70 1.47
C VAL A 4 3.07 -4.35 0.77
N MET A 5 3.67 -4.29 -0.41
CA MET A 5 3.81 -3.08 -1.22
C MET A 5 3.73 -3.41 -2.71
N ASP A 6 3.52 -2.41 -3.57
CA ASP A 6 3.57 -2.61 -5.02
C ASP A 6 4.99 -2.89 -5.53
N ASN A 7 5.05 -3.43 -6.74
CA ASN A 7 6.27 -3.89 -7.40
C ASN A 7 6.90 -2.77 -8.25
N LEU A 8 7.24 -1.66 -7.58
CA LEU A 8 8.00 -0.57 -8.15
C LEU A 8 9.51 -0.81 -7.97
N ASN A 9 10.34 -0.32 -8.89
CA ASN A 9 11.79 -0.53 -8.84
C ASN A 9 12.48 0.06 -7.60
N THR A 10 11.88 1.05 -6.95
CA THR A 10 12.34 1.67 -5.69
C THR A 10 11.79 0.97 -4.44
N HIS A 11 10.89 0.00 -4.60
CA HIS A 11 10.28 -0.71 -3.48
C HIS A 11 11.15 -1.90 -3.09
N GLY A 12 12.34 -1.61 -2.57
CA GLY A 12 13.32 -2.61 -2.18
C GLY A 12 14.11 -2.18 -0.94
N ILE A 13 14.80 -3.14 -0.32
CA ILE A 13 15.67 -2.88 0.84
C ILE A 13 16.74 -1.83 0.52
N GLY A 14 17.21 -1.76 -0.74
CA GLY A 14 18.18 -0.75 -1.18
C GLY A 14 17.75 0.68 -0.87
N SER A 15 16.46 1.01 -1.01
CA SER A 15 15.97 2.36 -0.73
C SER A 15 15.99 2.72 0.76
N LEU A 16 16.05 1.74 1.67
CA LEU A 16 16.32 2.04 3.08
C LEU A 16 17.74 2.59 3.27
N TYR A 17 18.72 2.06 2.53
CA TYR A 17 20.12 2.54 2.58
C TYR A 17 20.33 3.86 1.85
N GLU A 18 19.42 4.24 0.95
CA GLU A 18 19.41 5.56 0.33
C GLU A 18 18.84 6.63 1.28
N ALA A 19 17.87 6.25 2.13
CA ALA A 19 17.14 7.19 2.98
C ALA A 19 17.69 7.32 4.41
N PHE A 20 18.32 6.26 4.96
CA PHE A 20 18.76 6.20 6.35
C PHE A 20 20.25 5.88 6.47
N GLU A 21 20.83 6.25 7.62
CA GLU A 21 22.20 5.85 7.96
C GLU A 21 22.33 4.31 7.95
N PRO A 22 23.49 3.75 7.55
CA PRO A 22 23.61 2.32 7.29
C PRO A 22 23.20 1.40 8.45
N ALA A 23 23.45 1.82 9.70
CA ALA A 23 23.07 1.06 10.89
C ALA A 23 21.54 1.01 11.08
N GLU A 24 20.84 2.11 10.83
CA GLU A 24 19.38 2.21 10.92
C GLU A 24 18.73 1.44 9.76
N ALA A 25 19.23 1.64 8.53
CA ALA A 25 18.76 0.92 7.35
C ALA A 25 18.85 -0.60 7.53
N PHE A 26 19.98 -1.10 8.05
CA PHE A 26 20.15 -2.51 8.35
C PHE A 26 19.17 -3.00 9.43
N ALA A 27 19.01 -2.26 10.52
CA ALA A 27 18.08 -2.62 11.59
C ALA A 27 16.62 -2.69 11.11
N LEU A 28 16.21 -1.76 10.22
CA LEU A 28 14.89 -1.79 9.58
C LEU A 28 14.75 -2.98 8.64
N ALA A 29 15.74 -3.20 7.77
CA ALA A 29 15.75 -4.30 6.80
C ALA A 29 15.61 -5.68 7.48
N GLN A 30 16.26 -5.89 8.62
CA GLN A 30 16.17 -7.14 9.38
C GLN A 30 14.77 -7.42 9.96
N ARG A 31 13.91 -6.40 10.06
CA ARG A 31 12.56 -6.54 10.64
C ARG A 31 11.47 -6.74 9.58
N LEU A 32 11.79 -6.47 8.32
CA LEU A 32 10.83 -6.43 7.22
C LEU A 32 10.94 -7.68 6.35
N GLU A 33 9.83 -8.39 6.23
CA GLU A 33 9.61 -9.40 5.20
C GLU A 33 8.74 -8.76 4.11
N ILE A 34 9.34 -8.40 2.98
CA ILE A 34 8.65 -7.66 1.92
C ILE A 34 7.99 -8.64 0.94
N HIS A 35 6.69 -8.46 0.73
CA HIS A 35 5.90 -9.15 -0.28
C HIS A 35 5.36 -8.14 -1.29
N HIS A 36 5.61 -8.39 -2.57
CA HIS A 36 5.13 -7.50 -3.63
C HIS A 36 3.76 -7.91 -4.16
N THR A 37 2.88 -6.93 -4.39
CA THR A 37 1.67 -7.16 -5.18
C THR A 37 2.05 -7.43 -6.65
N PRO A 38 1.21 -8.16 -7.42
CA PRO A 38 1.46 -8.38 -8.84
C PRO A 38 1.53 -7.07 -9.62
N LYS A 39 2.42 -6.97 -10.62
CA LYS A 39 2.64 -5.75 -11.43
C LYS A 39 1.37 -5.16 -12.09
N HIS A 40 0.35 -5.99 -12.33
CA HIS A 40 -0.94 -5.58 -12.89
C HIS A 40 -2.11 -5.94 -11.94
N GLY A 41 -1.84 -5.96 -10.63
CA GLY A 41 -2.76 -6.35 -9.56
C GLY A 41 -3.11 -5.20 -8.63
N SER A 42 -3.30 -4.00 -9.19
CA SER A 42 -3.59 -2.75 -8.47
C SER A 42 -4.80 -2.88 -7.51
N TRP A 43 -5.80 -3.67 -7.88
CA TRP A 43 -6.97 -3.99 -7.06
C TRP A 43 -6.68 -4.85 -5.81
N LEU A 44 -5.48 -5.46 -5.71
CA LEU A 44 -4.97 -6.15 -4.51
C LEU A 44 -4.07 -5.24 -3.66
N ASN A 45 -3.78 -4.02 -4.11
CA ASN A 45 -2.93 -3.09 -3.38
C ASN A 45 -3.74 -2.30 -2.36
N VAL A 46 -3.48 -2.53 -1.07
CA VAL A 46 -4.17 -1.84 0.04
C VAL A 46 -4.03 -0.32 -0.06
N ALA A 47 -2.85 0.18 -0.44
CA ALA A 47 -2.62 1.62 -0.55
C ALA A 47 -3.52 2.23 -1.64
N GLU A 48 -3.66 1.57 -2.79
CA GLU A 48 -4.54 2.05 -3.87
C GLU A 48 -6.02 1.96 -3.51
N ILE A 49 -6.42 0.92 -2.78
CA ILE A 49 -7.79 0.79 -2.26
C ILE A 49 -8.10 1.96 -1.32
N GLU A 50 -7.21 2.28 -0.39
CA GLU A 50 -7.37 3.41 0.53
C GLU A 50 -7.36 4.76 -0.21
N LEU A 51 -6.49 4.94 -1.22
CA LEU A 51 -6.51 6.13 -2.08
C LEU A 51 -7.84 6.28 -2.83
N SER A 52 -8.44 5.19 -3.29
CA SER A 52 -9.77 5.21 -3.91
C SER A 52 -10.87 5.62 -2.91
N VAL A 53 -10.78 5.16 -1.66
CA VAL A 53 -11.70 5.57 -0.58
C VAL A 53 -11.52 7.05 -0.26
N LEU A 54 -10.28 7.50 -0.04
CA LEU A 54 -9.93 8.90 0.19
C LEU A 54 -10.47 9.79 -0.93
N THR A 55 -10.31 9.38 -2.18
CA THR A 55 -10.76 10.15 -3.34
C THR A 55 -12.27 10.38 -3.29
N ARG A 56 -13.04 9.32 -3.03
CA ARG A 56 -14.51 9.38 -2.97
C ARG A 56 -15.03 10.10 -1.72
N GLN A 57 -14.31 10.05 -0.61
CA GLN A 57 -14.78 10.60 0.67
C GLN A 57 -14.32 12.02 0.93
N CYS A 58 -13.14 12.40 0.44
CA CYS A 58 -12.48 13.66 0.76
C CYS A 58 -12.22 14.52 -0.47
N LEU A 59 -11.92 13.90 -1.63
CA LEU A 59 -11.41 14.61 -2.82
C LEU A 59 -12.41 14.65 -3.99
N ASP A 60 -13.69 14.33 -3.76
CA ASP A 60 -14.75 14.37 -4.79
C ASP A 60 -15.21 15.81 -5.12
N ARG A 61 -14.35 16.79 -4.83
CA ARG A 61 -14.59 18.21 -5.05
C ARG A 61 -13.29 18.93 -5.36
N ARG A 62 -13.40 20.08 -6.02
CA ARG A 62 -12.25 20.97 -6.19
C ARG A 62 -11.86 21.58 -4.84
N ILE A 63 -10.58 21.54 -4.55
CA ILE A 63 -9.95 22.22 -3.42
C ILE A 63 -8.98 23.24 -4.01
N GLU A 64 -9.09 24.49 -3.56
CA GLU A 64 -8.49 25.63 -4.25
C GLU A 64 -7.01 25.85 -3.91
N ASP A 65 -6.57 25.40 -2.74
CA ASP A 65 -5.22 25.61 -2.24
C ASP A 65 -4.70 24.40 -1.43
N LEU A 66 -3.38 24.36 -1.23
CA LEU A 66 -2.69 23.26 -0.56
C LEU A 66 -2.91 23.24 0.95
N GLU A 67 -3.16 24.38 1.59
CA GLU A 67 -3.40 24.45 3.04
C GLU A 67 -4.74 23.80 3.38
N THR A 68 -5.80 24.17 2.65
CA THR A 68 -7.12 23.55 2.74
C THR A 68 -7.04 22.06 2.43
N LEU A 69 -6.34 21.66 1.37
CA LEU A 69 -6.13 20.25 1.04
C LEU A 69 -5.47 19.49 2.21
N GLY A 70 -4.41 20.05 2.78
CA GLY A 70 -3.70 19.44 3.92
C GLY A 70 -4.59 19.28 5.14
N ALA A 71 -5.42 20.28 5.46
CA ALA A 71 -6.34 20.24 6.60
C ALA A 71 -7.42 19.14 6.43
N GLU A 72 -8.00 19.04 5.23
CA GLU A 72 -9.01 18.03 4.87
C GLU A 72 -8.42 16.61 4.91
N LEU A 73 -7.24 16.41 4.31
CA LEU A 73 -6.53 15.13 4.35
C LEU A 73 -6.20 14.71 5.78
N ALA A 74 -5.73 15.64 6.62
CA ALA A 74 -5.42 15.35 8.02
C ALA A 74 -6.67 15.02 8.85
N ALA A 75 -7.79 15.71 8.58
CA ALA A 75 -9.06 15.40 9.23
C ALA A 75 -9.57 14.01 8.84
N TRP A 76 -9.56 13.71 7.55
CA TRP A 76 -9.93 12.39 7.03
C TRP A 76 -9.03 11.28 7.60
N GLN A 77 -7.71 11.47 7.59
CA GLN A 77 -6.75 10.49 8.12
C GLN A 77 -6.99 10.22 9.62
N ARG A 78 -7.24 11.25 10.43
CA ARG A 78 -7.53 11.08 11.86
C ARG A 78 -8.78 10.24 12.07
N GLN A 79 -9.85 10.51 11.32
CA GLN A 79 -11.09 9.76 11.41
C GLN A 79 -10.90 8.30 10.99
N THR A 80 -10.32 8.06 9.81
CA THR A 80 -10.07 6.70 9.30
C THR A 80 -9.20 5.87 10.24
N ASN A 81 -8.16 6.47 10.83
CA ASN A 81 -7.29 5.79 11.80
C ASN A 81 -8.01 5.49 13.12
N ALA A 82 -8.90 6.37 13.58
CA ALA A 82 -9.69 6.15 14.79
C ALA A 82 -10.69 5.00 14.61
N ASP A 83 -11.25 4.84 13.41
CA ASP A 83 -12.18 3.76 13.08
C ASP A 83 -11.49 2.38 12.98
N GLN A 84 -10.15 2.34 12.94
CA GLN A 84 -9.33 1.12 12.84
C GLN A 84 -9.84 0.12 11.79
N ARG A 85 -10.31 0.63 10.65
CA ARG A 85 -10.93 -0.17 9.61
C ARG A 85 -9.91 -1.15 9.03
N GLN A 86 -10.29 -2.41 8.96
CA GLN A 86 -9.49 -3.46 8.34
C GLN A 86 -9.99 -3.73 6.92
N VAL A 87 -9.07 -4.08 6.02
CA VAL A 87 -9.43 -4.59 4.71
C VAL A 87 -10.00 -6.00 4.88
N GLN A 88 -11.28 -6.16 4.56
CA GLN A 88 -11.93 -7.46 4.51
C GLN A 88 -11.70 -8.11 3.15
N TRP A 89 -10.70 -8.99 3.10
CA TRP A 89 -10.35 -9.72 1.88
C TRP A 89 -11.39 -10.80 1.56
N HIS A 90 -12.05 -10.64 0.41
CA HIS A 90 -12.95 -11.65 -0.14
C HIS A 90 -12.27 -12.50 -1.22
N PHE A 91 -11.13 -12.03 -1.76
CA PHE A 91 -10.34 -12.78 -2.74
C PHE A 91 -9.45 -13.80 -2.02
N THR A 92 -9.67 -15.08 -2.31
CA THR A 92 -9.01 -16.18 -1.62
C THR A 92 -7.80 -16.71 -2.41
N THR A 93 -6.99 -17.56 -1.77
CA THR A 93 -5.92 -18.29 -2.47
C THR A 93 -6.47 -19.21 -3.56
N ASP A 94 -7.66 -19.77 -3.38
CA ASP A 94 -8.29 -20.61 -4.40
C ASP A 94 -8.72 -19.80 -5.62
N ASP A 95 -9.25 -18.58 -5.39
CA ASP A 95 -9.52 -17.63 -6.48
C ASP A 95 -8.24 -17.25 -7.21
N ALA A 96 -7.14 -17.02 -6.47
CA ALA A 96 -5.83 -16.70 -7.03
C ALA A 96 -5.30 -17.80 -7.95
N ARG A 97 -5.42 -19.08 -7.58
CA ARG A 97 -4.99 -20.22 -8.40
C ARG A 97 -5.73 -20.28 -9.74
N ILE A 98 -6.97 -19.81 -9.78
CA ILE A 98 -7.79 -19.77 -11.00
C ILE A 98 -7.48 -18.50 -11.81
N LYS A 99 -7.58 -17.33 -11.19
CA LYS A 99 -7.48 -16.02 -11.86
C LYS A 99 -6.06 -15.63 -12.24
N LEU A 100 -5.07 -16.03 -11.43
CA LEU A 100 -3.66 -15.70 -11.61
C LEU A 100 -2.84 -16.93 -12.05
N ARG A 101 -3.49 -17.91 -12.69
CA ARG A 101 -2.85 -19.15 -13.16
C ARG A 101 -1.51 -18.92 -13.87
N HIS A 102 -1.44 -17.87 -14.70
CA HIS A 102 -0.23 -17.54 -15.47
C HIS A 102 0.99 -17.13 -14.62
N LEU A 103 0.80 -16.84 -13.32
CA LEU A 103 1.88 -16.54 -12.37
C LEU A 103 2.44 -17.80 -11.70
N TYR A 104 1.75 -18.93 -11.79
CA TYR A 104 2.22 -20.19 -11.21
C TYR A 104 3.15 -20.90 -12.19
N PRO A 105 4.21 -21.57 -11.70
CA PRO A 105 5.08 -22.37 -12.56
C PRO A 105 4.28 -23.45 -13.28
N ASN A 106 4.51 -23.60 -14.59
CA ASN A 106 4.07 -24.80 -15.29
C ASN A 106 5.00 -25.93 -14.85
N THR A 107 4.48 -26.87 -14.06
CA THR A 107 5.13 -28.17 -13.85
C THR A 107 5.17 -28.98 -15.13
#